data_AF-A0A7W8S3E3-F1
#
_entry.id   AF-A0A7W8S3E3-F1
#
_cell.length_a   1.000
_cell.length_b   1.000
_cell.length_c   1.000
_cell.angle_alpha   90.00
_cell.angle_beta   90.00
_cell.angle_gamma   90.00
#
_symmetry.space_group_name_H-M   'P 1'
#
loop_
_entity.id
_entity.type
_entity.pdbx_description
1 polymer ?
#
loop_
_entity_poly.entity_id
_entity_poly.type
_entity_poly.pdbx_seq_one_letter_code
_entity_poly.pdbx_strand_id
1 'polypeptide(L)'
;MKCVVELSEAEEKTLQQMSLNHQHRDMRTRAAGVMMLGRKIKLTEVAAQLSVSGQSVYNWAHAWRESGICGLLVGHKGGRPRSLSEAMIATAIEAASAELMTLRQIAQRVEEAHGVPFPCRLDTLSTALKRAGFSYKRGRYSLKKSVTPRSSP
;
A
#
# COMPACT_ATOMS: atom_id res chain seq x y z
N MET A 1 9.93 -32.86 -4.72
CA MET A 1 10.06 -32.12 -5.99
C MET A 1 11.45 -31.52 -6.10
N LYS A 2 12.13 -31.68 -7.24
CA LYS A 2 13.45 -31.09 -7.48
C LYS A 2 13.23 -29.62 -7.89
N CYS A 3 13.47 -28.68 -6.98
CA CYS A 3 13.38 -27.25 -7.30
C CYS A 3 14.79 -26.77 -7.67
N VAL A 4 15.15 -26.88 -8.94
CA VAL A 4 16.40 -26.32 -9.47
C VAL A 4 16.10 -24.95 -10.06
N VAL A 5 17.03 -24.03 -9.88
CA VAL A 5 17.02 -22.71 -10.53
C VAL A 5 18.24 -22.68 -11.44
N GLU A 6 18.06 -22.31 -12.70
CA GLU A 6 19.20 -22.04 -13.59
C GLU A 6 19.49 -20.54 -13.49
N LEU A 7 20.76 -20.17 -13.31
CA LEU A 7 21.19 -18.78 -13.13
C LEU A 7 22.24 -18.44 -14.19
N SER A 8 22.09 -17.28 -14.82
CA SER A 8 23.14 -16.66 -15.60
C SER A 8 24.22 -16.04 -14.70
N GLU A 9 25.40 -15.77 -15.25
CA GLU A 9 26.49 -15.12 -14.51
C GLU A 9 26.08 -13.77 -13.91
N ALA A 10 25.30 -12.98 -14.67
CA ALA A 10 24.78 -11.70 -14.20
C ALA A 10 23.81 -11.86 -13.01
N GLU A 11 22.95 -12.89 -13.04
CA GLU A 11 22.02 -13.21 -11.97
C GLU A 11 22.74 -13.73 -10.73
N GLU A 12 23.74 -14.60 -10.90
CA GLU A 12 24.56 -15.07 -9.79
C GLU A 12 25.28 -13.92 -9.09
N LYS A 13 25.91 -13.02 -9.85
CA LYS A 13 26.56 -11.83 -9.31
C LYS A 13 25.57 -10.92 -8.58
N THR A 14 24.38 -10.74 -9.14
CA THR A 14 23.32 -9.92 -8.52
C THR A 14 22.83 -10.53 -7.20
N LEU A 15 22.56 -11.84 -7.18
CA LEU A 15 22.15 -12.55 -5.97
C LEU A 15 23.25 -12.57 -4.91
N GLN A 16 24.51 -12.70 -5.32
CA GLN A 16 25.66 -12.61 -4.42
C GLN A 16 25.73 -11.23 -3.76
N GLN A 17 25.66 -10.14 -4.55
CA GLN A 17 25.68 -8.78 -4.02
C GLN A 17 24.48 -8.50 -3.09
N MET A 18 23.29 -8.98 -3.47
CA MET A 18 22.09 -8.86 -2.63
C MET A 18 22.24 -9.63 -1.31
N SER A 19 22.77 -10.86 -1.36
CA SER A 19 22.98 -11.70 -0.18
C SER A 19 23.97 -11.09 0.82
N LEU A 20 24.96 -10.34 0.34
CA LEU A 20 25.99 -9.72 1.17
C LEU A 20 25.54 -8.36 1.71
N ASN A 21 24.99 -7.51 0.83
CA ASN A 21 24.92 -6.07 1.09
C ASN A 21 23.50 -5.51 1.30
N HIS A 22 22.44 -6.28 1.03
CA HIS A 22 21.09 -5.75 1.12
C HIS A 22 20.75 -5.33 2.57
N GLN A 23 20.11 -4.18 2.79
CA GLN A 23 19.82 -3.66 4.14
C GLN A 23 18.99 -4.62 5.00
N HIS A 24 17.96 -5.24 4.42
CA HIS A 24 17.05 -6.13 5.12
C HIS A 24 17.54 -7.57 5.14
N ARG A 25 17.54 -8.17 6.33
CA ARG A 25 18.02 -9.55 6.57
C ARG A 25 17.23 -10.59 5.78
N ASP A 26 15.92 -10.45 5.69
CA ASP A 26 15.06 -11.39 4.97
C ASP A 26 15.41 -11.45 3.48
N MET A 27 15.65 -10.30 2.86
CA MET A 27 16.07 -10.19 1.46
C MET A 27 17.45 -10.83 1.24
N ARG A 28 18.40 -10.64 2.18
CA ARG A 28 19.70 -11.34 2.13
C ARG A 28 19.52 -12.87 2.18
N THR A 29 18.70 -13.37 3.11
CA THR A 29 18.44 -14.81 3.27
C THR A 29 17.76 -15.41 2.04
N ARG A 30 16.79 -14.70 1.44
CA ARG A 30 16.12 -15.11 0.20
C ARG A 30 17.11 -15.23 -0.96
N ALA A 31 17.96 -14.23 -1.14
CA ALA A 31 18.98 -14.23 -2.18
C ALA A 31 19.97 -15.39 -2.00
N ALA A 32 20.44 -15.63 -0.77
CA ALA A 32 21.28 -16.78 -0.44
C ALA A 32 20.60 -18.11 -0.80
N GLY A 33 19.31 -18.26 -0.45
CA GLY A 33 18.54 -19.45 -0.77
C GLY A 33 18.44 -19.73 -2.27
N VAL A 34 18.11 -18.72 -3.08
CA VAL A 34 18.03 -18.88 -4.54
C VAL A 34 19.41 -19.18 -5.15
N MET A 35 20.46 -18.52 -4.69
CA MET A 35 21.84 -18.79 -5.13
C MET A 35 22.27 -20.23 -4.81
N MET A 36 21.92 -20.76 -3.64
CA MET A 36 22.19 -22.16 -3.28
C MET A 36 21.44 -23.15 -4.18
N LEU A 37 20.19 -22.85 -4.55
CA LEU A 37 19.45 -23.65 -5.52
C LEU A 37 20.06 -23.61 -6.93
N GLY A 38 20.61 -22.45 -7.33
CA GLY A 38 21.39 -22.28 -8.56
C GLY A 38 22.60 -23.21 -8.63
N ARG A 39 23.27 -23.39 -7.48
CA ARG A 39 24.38 -24.34 -7.30
C ARG A 39 23.92 -25.80 -7.18
N LYS A 40 22.66 -26.10 -7.48
CA LYS A 40 22.06 -27.44 -7.49
C LYS A 40 22.04 -28.11 -6.11
N ILE A 41 22.12 -27.34 -5.02
CA ILE A 41 21.92 -27.83 -3.65
C ILE A 41 20.45 -28.22 -3.48
N LYS A 42 20.19 -29.33 -2.77
CA LYS A 42 18.82 -29.83 -2.57
C LYS A 42 18.02 -28.84 -1.72
N LEU A 43 16.76 -28.61 -2.09
CA LEU A 43 15.87 -27.69 -1.38
C LEU A 43 15.77 -27.96 0.14
N THR A 44 15.77 -29.22 0.56
CA THR A 44 15.73 -29.60 1.99
C THR A 44 17.02 -29.23 2.74
N GLU A 45 18.15 -29.30 2.05
CA GLU A 45 19.46 -28.95 2.59
C GLU A 45 19.61 -27.43 2.69
N VAL A 46 19.15 -26.69 1.66
CA VAL A 46 19.06 -25.22 1.72
C VAL A 46 18.17 -24.77 2.88
N ALA A 47 17.01 -25.41 3.05
CA ALA A 47 16.09 -25.11 4.14
C ALA A 47 16.73 -25.33 5.51
N ALA A 48 17.44 -26.45 5.69
CA ALA A 48 18.18 -26.75 6.91
C ALA A 48 19.31 -25.73 7.17
N GLN A 49 20.13 -25.43 6.17
CA GLN A 49 21.26 -24.50 6.28
C GLN A 49 20.82 -23.08 6.63
N LEU A 50 19.67 -22.64 6.10
CA LEU A 50 19.12 -21.31 6.36
C LEU A 50 18.15 -21.27 7.56
N SER A 51 17.90 -22.41 8.22
CA SER A 51 16.94 -22.53 9.33
C SER A 51 15.54 -22.01 8.98
N VAL A 52 15.04 -22.36 7.78
CA VAL A 52 13.71 -22.01 7.28
C VAL A 52 12.93 -23.24 6.83
N SER A 53 11.63 -23.08 6.58
CA SER A 53 10.82 -24.17 6.03
C SER A 53 11.19 -24.45 4.56
N GLY A 54 11.05 -25.70 4.12
CA GLY A 54 11.18 -26.06 2.70
C GLY A 54 10.17 -25.30 1.82
N GLN A 55 8.98 -25.01 2.33
CA GLN A 55 7.97 -24.21 1.63
C GLN A 55 8.46 -22.78 1.36
N SER A 56 9.20 -22.17 2.29
CA SER A 56 9.78 -20.84 2.10
C SER A 56 10.77 -20.85 0.94
N VAL A 57 11.67 -21.83 0.91
CA VAL A 57 12.67 -21.98 -0.17
C VAL A 57 11.98 -22.24 -1.52
N TYR A 58 10.93 -23.06 -1.53
CA TYR A 58 10.11 -23.29 -2.73
C TYR A 58 9.47 -21.99 -3.24
N ASN A 59 8.87 -21.20 -2.35
CA ASN A 59 8.23 -19.94 -2.68
C ASN A 59 9.24 -18.92 -3.25
N TRP A 60 10.45 -18.86 -2.71
CA TRP A 60 11.50 -17.97 -3.24
C TRP A 60 11.94 -18.39 -4.65
N ALA A 61 12.12 -19.68 -4.89
CA ALA A 61 12.45 -20.19 -6.22
C ALA A 61 11.32 -19.93 -7.23
N HIS A 62 10.06 -20.07 -6.81
CA HIS A 62 8.92 -19.72 -7.63
C HIS A 62 8.90 -18.22 -7.96
N ALA A 63 9.00 -17.36 -6.95
CA ALA A 63 9.00 -15.90 -7.12
C ALA A 63 10.15 -15.42 -8.02
N TRP A 64 11.33 -16.04 -7.88
CA TRP A 64 12.48 -15.78 -8.74
C TRP A 64 12.20 -16.14 -10.19
N ARG A 65 11.63 -17.32 -10.48
CA ARG A 65 11.29 -17.70 -11.87
C ARG A 65 10.22 -16.80 -12.49
N GLU A 66 9.29 -16.31 -11.68
CA GLU A 66 8.18 -15.47 -12.15
C GLU A 66 8.60 -14.02 -12.39
N SER A 67 9.50 -13.48 -11.57
CA SER A 67 9.76 -12.03 -11.55
C SER A 67 11.21 -11.64 -11.21
N GLY A 68 12.14 -12.59 -11.25
CA GLY A 68 13.56 -12.38 -10.95
C GLY A 68 13.78 -11.78 -9.57
N ILE A 69 14.69 -10.80 -9.50
CA ILE A 69 15.03 -10.12 -8.24
C ILE A 69 13.83 -9.41 -7.60
N CYS A 70 12.90 -8.87 -8.40
CA CYS A 70 11.71 -8.21 -7.88
C CYS A 70 10.85 -9.15 -7.02
N GLY A 71 10.80 -10.44 -7.38
CA GLY A 71 10.11 -11.47 -6.60
C GLY A 71 10.72 -11.76 -5.24
N LEU A 72 12.01 -11.46 -5.06
CA LEU A 72 12.69 -11.61 -3.76
C LEU A 72 12.55 -10.38 -2.87
N LEU A 73 12.35 -9.20 -3.47
CA LEU A 73 12.16 -7.92 -2.79
C LEU A 73 10.75 -7.72 -2.21
N VAL A 74 9.91 -8.78 -2.22
CA VAL A 74 8.55 -8.69 -1.69
C VAL A 74 8.57 -8.37 -0.19
N GLY A 75 8.23 -7.11 0.13
CA GLY A 75 8.07 -6.64 1.49
C GLY A 75 6.77 -7.13 2.13
N HIS A 76 6.44 -6.54 3.27
CA HIS A 76 5.13 -6.75 3.89
C HIS A 76 4.03 -6.37 2.89
N LYS A 77 3.08 -7.27 2.59
CA LYS A 77 2.00 -7.08 1.60
C LYS A 77 0.98 -5.98 1.96
N GLY A 78 1.34 -5.10 2.90
CA GLY A 78 0.45 -4.13 3.51
C GLY A 78 -0.53 -4.78 4.48
N GLY A 79 -1.32 -3.93 5.13
CA GLY A 79 -2.42 -4.35 5.99
C GLY A 79 -3.72 -4.55 5.22
N ARG A 80 -4.84 -4.52 5.94
CA ARG A 80 -6.19 -4.61 5.37
C ARG A 80 -6.36 -3.63 4.20
N PRO A 81 -6.97 -4.05 3.07
CA PRO A 81 -7.32 -3.16 1.96
C PRO A 81 -8.11 -1.93 2.44
N ARG A 82 -7.95 -0.81 1.74
CA ARG A 82 -8.65 0.44 2.07
C ARG A 82 -10.16 0.20 2.02
N SER A 83 -10.89 0.65 3.05
CA SER A 83 -12.35 0.53 3.11
C SER A 83 -13.07 1.45 2.12
N LEU A 84 -12.45 2.58 1.74
CA LEU A 84 -12.97 3.50 0.74
C LEU A 84 -12.34 3.19 -0.62
N SER A 85 -13.18 2.95 -1.63
CA SER A 85 -12.73 2.83 -3.01
C SER A 85 -12.25 4.19 -3.55
N GLU A 86 -11.45 4.17 -4.62
CA GLU A 86 -11.00 5.40 -5.26
C GLU A 86 -12.17 6.24 -5.78
N ALA A 87 -13.22 5.60 -6.29
CA ALA A 87 -14.44 6.26 -6.75
C ALA A 87 -15.18 6.96 -5.59
N MET A 88 -15.30 6.32 -4.42
CA MET A 88 -15.90 6.95 -3.23
C MET A 88 -15.09 8.14 -2.74
N ILE A 89 -13.76 8.06 -2.81
CA ILE A 89 -12.87 9.17 -2.45
C ILE A 89 -13.06 10.34 -3.44
N ALA A 90 -13.17 10.06 -4.74
CA ALA A 90 -13.41 11.08 -5.75
C ALA A 90 -14.74 11.82 -5.49
N THR A 91 -15.83 11.09 -5.24
CA THR A 91 -17.13 11.68 -4.88
C THR A 91 -17.05 12.50 -3.60
N ALA A 92 -16.33 12.03 -2.58
CA ALA A 92 -16.13 12.79 -1.35
C ALA A 92 -15.37 14.10 -1.58
N ILE A 93 -14.35 14.09 -2.44
CA ILE A 93 -13.57 15.28 -2.82
C ILE A 93 -14.45 16.27 -3.58
N GLU A 94 -15.24 15.80 -4.54
CA GLU A 94 -16.17 16.63 -5.30
C GLU A 94 -17.18 17.31 -4.37
N ALA A 95 -17.82 16.54 -3.48
CA ALA A 95 -18.76 17.07 -2.51
C ALA A 95 -18.12 18.12 -1.58
N ALA A 96 -16.91 17.84 -1.08
CA ALA A 96 -16.17 18.76 -0.21
C ALA A 96 -15.67 20.03 -0.93
N SER A 97 -15.50 19.96 -2.26
CA SER A 97 -15.08 21.10 -3.08
C SER A 97 -16.25 22.02 -3.42
N ALA A 98 -17.43 21.45 -3.64
CA ALA A 98 -18.61 22.19 -4.07
C ALA A 98 -19.19 23.08 -2.96
N GLU A 99 -19.19 22.61 -1.71
CA GLU A 99 -19.86 23.29 -0.61
C GLU A 99 -19.16 23.04 0.74
N LEU A 100 -19.29 23.99 1.67
CA LEU A 100 -18.83 23.80 3.05
C LEU A 100 -19.74 22.81 3.79
N MET A 101 -19.33 21.55 3.82
CA MET A 101 -20.11 20.46 4.41
C MET A 101 -19.44 19.83 5.64
N THR A 102 -20.26 19.26 6.52
CA THR A 102 -19.76 18.39 7.59
C THR A 102 -19.37 17.02 7.03
N LEU A 103 -18.48 16.31 7.73
CA LEU A 103 -18.06 14.95 7.35
C LEU A 103 -19.24 13.98 7.21
N ARG A 104 -20.28 14.13 8.03
CA ARG A 104 -21.49 13.29 7.96
C ARG A 104 -22.27 13.52 6.68
N GLN A 105 -22.43 14.78 6.27
CA GLN A 105 -23.15 15.10 5.02
C GLN A 105 -22.36 14.65 3.79
N ILE A 106 -21.02 14.72 3.83
CA ILE A 106 -20.17 14.18 2.77
C ILE A 106 -20.32 12.65 2.70
N ALA A 107 -20.29 11.95 3.83
CA ALA A 107 -20.52 10.51 3.86
C ALA A 107 -21.87 10.12 3.27
N GLN A 108 -22.93 10.86 3.60
CA GLN A 108 -24.27 10.65 3.05
C GLN A 108 -24.31 10.84 1.52
N ARG A 109 -23.69 11.89 0.97
CA ARG A 109 -23.60 12.06 -0.50
C ARG A 109 -22.85 10.90 -1.17
N VAL A 110 -21.85 10.34 -0.50
CA VAL A 110 -21.14 9.15 -1.00
C VAL A 110 -22.02 7.90 -0.94
N GLU A 111 -22.81 7.71 0.12
CA GLU A 111 -23.78 6.61 0.21
C GLU A 111 -24.84 6.70 -0.89
N GLU A 112 -25.41 7.89 -1.10
CA GLU A 112 -26.43 8.17 -2.11
C GLU A 112 -25.88 7.93 -3.54
N ALA A 113 -24.66 8.38 -3.83
CA ALA A 113 -24.06 8.23 -5.15
C ALA A 113 -23.64 6.78 -5.49
N HIS A 114 -23.24 5.99 -4.49
CA HIS A 114 -22.72 4.63 -4.71
C HIS A 114 -23.73 3.52 -4.33
N GLY A 115 -24.89 3.88 -3.77
CA GLY A 115 -25.96 2.95 -3.41
C GLY A 115 -25.58 1.94 -2.31
N VAL A 116 -24.55 2.23 -1.53
CA VAL A 116 -24.02 1.35 -0.48
C VAL A 116 -23.85 2.09 0.84
N PRO A 117 -24.08 1.44 2.01
CA PRO A 117 -23.78 2.04 3.30
C PRO A 117 -22.32 2.43 3.43
N PHE A 118 -22.04 3.51 4.17
CA PHE A 118 -20.70 4.05 4.29
C PHE A 118 -19.77 3.02 4.97
N PRO A 119 -18.69 2.57 4.32
CA PRO A 119 -18.03 1.31 4.67
C PRO A 119 -17.07 1.42 5.86
N CYS A 120 -16.94 2.60 6.47
CA CYS A 120 -15.98 2.86 7.54
C CYS A 120 -16.38 4.04 8.43
N ARG A 121 -15.58 4.34 9.45
CA ARG A 121 -15.81 5.49 10.34
C ARG A 121 -15.53 6.81 9.61
N LEU A 122 -16.19 7.88 10.05
CA LEU A 122 -15.98 9.23 9.52
C LEU A 122 -14.54 9.73 9.65
N ASP A 123 -13.76 9.23 10.62
CA ASP A 123 -12.33 9.58 10.75
C ASP A 123 -11.49 9.07 9.58
N THR A 124 -11.87 7.93 8.99
CA THR A 124 -11.23 7.40 7.77
C THR A 124 -11.49 8.34 6.59
N LEU A 125 -12.72 8.86 6.47
CA LEU A 125 -13.08 9.89 5.50
C LEU A 125 -12.29 11.20 5.71
N SER A 126 -12.20 11.66 6.97
CA SER A 126 -11.40 12.83 7.35
C SER A 126 -9.94 12.67 6.93
N THR A 127 -9.36 11.50 7.17
CA THR A 127 -7.98 11.18 6.78
C THR A 127 -7.81 11.17 5.26
N ALA A 128 -8.78 10.63 4.52
CA ALA A 128 -8.76 10.63 3.05
C ALA A 128 -8.82 12.07 2.50
N LEU A 129 -9.71 12.91 3.03
CA LEU A 129 -9.83 14.31 2.63
C LEU A 129 -8.58 15.13 2.98
N LYS A 130 -7.96 14.92 4.14
CA LYS A 130 -6.69 15.56 4.50
C LYS A 130 -5.55 15.20 3.54
N ARG A 131 -5.48 13.94 3.12
CA ARG A 131 -4.50 13.50 2.09
C ARG A 131 -4.74 14.15 0.73
N ALA A 132 -5.99 14.50 0.43
CA ALA A 132 -6.37 15.27 -0.75
C ALA A 132 -6.21 16.80 -0.57
N GLY A 133 -5.63 17.26 0.55
CA GLY A 133 -5.34 18.68 0.79
C GLY A 133 -6.45 19.47 1.48
N PHE A 134 -7.55 18.83 1.90
CA PHE A 134 -8.63 19.52 2.61
C PHE A 134 -8.29 19.73 4.08
N SER A 135 -8.61 20.91 4.58
CA SER A 135 -8.52 21.26 6.00
C SER A 135 -9.91 21.48 6.58
N TYR A 136 -10.12 21.10 7.85
CA TYR A 136 -11.33 21.50 8.57
C TYR A 136 -11.44 23.02 8.63
N LYS A 137 -12.61 23.56 8.25
CA LYS A 137 -12.96 24.97 8.45
C LYS A 137 -14.22 25.07 9.31
N ARG A 138 -14.16 25.93 10.33
CA ARG A 138 -15.34 26.28 11.13
C ARG A 138 -16.18 27.28 10.32
N GLY A 139 -17.44 26.94 10.06
CA GLY A 139 -18.40 27.86 9.46
C GLY A 139 -18.58 29.09 10.36
N ARG A 140 -18.69 30.27 9.74
CA ARG A 140 -19.05 31.49 10.48
C ARG A 140 -20.55 31.48 10.70
N TYR A 141 -20.99 31.44 11.96
CA TYR A 141 -22.42 31.44 12.33
C TYR A 141 -23.12 32.80 12.14
N SER A 142 -22.35 33.87 11.87
CA SER A 142 -22.88 35.21 11.62
C SER A 142 -22.70 35.62 10.16
N LEU A 143 -23.75 36.23 9.59
CA LEU A 143 -23.67 36.88 8.28
C LEU A 143 -22.60 37.99 8.32
N LYS A 144 -21.87 38.20 7.21
CA LYS A 144 -21.05 39.42 7.06
C LYS A 144 -21.98 40.62 7.26
N LYS A 145 -21.61 41.56 8.15
CA LYS A 145 -22.31 42.84 8.25
C LYS A 145 -22.25 43.52 6.88
N SER A 146 -23.36 43.58 6.17
CA SER A 146 -23.55 44.56 5.10
C SER A 146 -23.68 45.92 5.79
N VAL A 147 -22.67 46.77 5.62
CA VAL A 147 -22.80 48.19 5.99
C VAL A 147 -23.69 48.81 4.93
N THR A 148 -25.00 48.83 5.15
CA THR A 148 -25.86 49.76 4.43
C THR A 148 -25.58 51.14 5.04
N PRO A 149 -25.04 52.12 4.29
CA PRO A 149 -24.87 53.46 4.85
C PRO A 149 -26.26 53.98 5.26
N ARG A 150 -26.38 54.38 6.51
CA ARG A 150 -27.60 54.95 7.07
C ARG A 150 -27.80 56.29 6.34
N SER A 151 -28.77 56.36 5.43
CA SER A 151 -29.22 57.63 4.86
C SER A 151 -29.85 58.44 6.00
N SER A 152 -29.15 59.49 6.43
CA SER A 152 -29.69 60.48 7.37
C SER A 152 -30.67 61.42 6.62
N PRO A 153 -31.75 61.87 7.29
CA PRO A 153 -32.71 62.81 6.72
C PRO A 153 -32.17 64.23 6.56
#